data_AF-A0A1G9GF05-F1
#
_entry.id   AF-A0A1G9GF05-F1
#
_cell.length_a   1.000
_cell.length_b   1.000
_cell.length_c   1.000
_cell.angle_alpha   90.00
_cell.angle_beta   90.00
_cell.angle_gamma   90.00
#
_symmetry.space_group_name_H-M   'P 1'
#
loop_
_entity.id
_entity.type
_entity.pdbx_description
1 polymer ?
#
loop_
_entity_poly.entity_id
_entity_poly.type
_entity_poly.pdbx_seq_one_letter_code
_entity_poly.pdbx_strand_id
1 'polypeptide(L)'
;RKYDIMIAHTTIVFMRYIFFALASRNEQDPRTIGDLFYMECDELENIRFTKSLSLLLHALKELLEGEFVLSEQQVTKVLDQLIETLPTSFKEILSGNQPNQAYSTV
;
A
#
# COMPACT_ATOMS: atom_id res chain seq x y z
N ARG A 1 52.14 6.97 23.80
CA ARG A 1 51.29 8.15 24.07
C ARG A 1 51.06 9.10 22.88
N LYS A 2 51.91 9.16 21.83
CA LYS A 2 51.62 10.00 20.63
C LYS A 2 50.56 9.41 19.70
N TYR A 3 50.44 8.08 19.68
CA TYR A 3 49.47 7.36 18.86
C TYR A 3 48.02 7.60 19.34
N ASP A 4 47.80 7.62 20.65
CA ASP A 4 46.48 7.87 21.25
C ASP A 4 45.95 9.28 20.91
N ILE A 5 46.84 10.27 20.82
CA ILE A 5 46.49 11.64 20.44
C ILE A 5 46.06 11.70 18.97
N MET A 6 46.76 10.98 18.09
CA MET A 6 46.41 10.91 16.67
C MET A 6 45.07 10.23 16.46
N ILE A 7 44.82 9.12 17.18
CA ILE A 7 43.52 8.43 17.16
C ILE A 7 42.42 9.33 17.72
N ALA A 8 42.65 9.99 18.85
CA ALA A 8 41.66 10.91 19.42
C ALA A 8 41.32 12.04 18.44
N HIS A 9 42.32 12.62 17.79
CA HIS A 9 42.13 13.67 16.80
C HIS A 9 41.30 13.20 15.60
N THR A 10 41.66 12.06 14.98
CA THR A 10 40.89 11.54 13.84
C THR A 10 39.47 11.15 14.26
N THR A 11 39.30 10.57 15.44
CA THR A 11 37.98 10.18 15.97
C THR A 11 37.09 11.40 16.18
N ILE A 12 37.60 12.50 16.74
CA ILE A 12 36.83 13.74 16.92
C ILE A 12 36.41 14.33 15.57
N VAL A 13 37.32 14.34 14.59
CA VAL A 13 37.03 14.83 13.23
C VAL A 13 35.95 13.98 12.58
N PHE A 14 36.09 12.65 12.59
CA PHE A 14 35.09 11.75 12.04
C PHE A 14 33.74 11.85 12.76
N MET A 15 33.72 11.93 14.09
CA MET A 15 32.50 12.14 14.85
C MET A 15 31.79 13.43 14.44
N ARG A 16 32.52 14.53 14.22
CA ARG A 16 31.94 15.79 13.75
C ARG A 16 31.33 15.65 12.36
N TYR A 17 32.01 14.98 11.44
CA TYR A 17 31.47 14.73 10.09
C TYR A 17 30.24 13.84 10.12
N ILE A 18 30.25 12.77 10.91
CA ILE A 18 29.10 11.87 11.07
C ILE A 18 27.92 12.63 11.68
N PHE A 19 28.15 13.40 12.74
CA PHE A 19 27.11 14.20 13.37
C PHE A 19 26.51 15.23 12.41
N PHE A 20 27.35 15.93 11.66
CA PHE A 20 26.88 16.91 10.68
C PHE A 20 26.12 16.26 9.52
N ALA A 21 26.60 15.11 9.01
CA ALA A 21 25.90 14.35 7.98
C ALA A 21 24.55 13.82 8.48
N LEU A 22 24.47 13.38 9.74
CA LEU A 22 23.21 12.98 10.37
C LEU A 22 22.25 14.14 10.54
N ALA A 23 22.73 15.30 10.99
CA ALA A 23 21.92 16.51 11.12
C ALA A 23 21.42 16.99 9.75
N SER A 24 22.30 17.01 8.74
CA SER A 24 21.96 17.37 7.36
C SER A 24 20.94 16.39 6.76
N ARG A 25 21.07 15.09 7.02
CA ARG A 25 20.05 14.11 6.60
C ARG A 25 18.75 14.35 7.35
N ASN A 26 18.76 14.57 8.65
CA ASN A 26 17.52 14.81 9.41
C ASN A 26 16.81 16.12 9.01
N GLU A 27 17.54 17.10 8.48
CA GLU A 27 17.00 18.37 8.00
C GLU A 27 16.54 18.32 6.53
N GLN A 28 17.25 17.57 5.67
CA GLN A 28 16.99 17.50 4.22
C GLN A 28 16.23 16.25 3.78
N ASP A 29 16.25 15.19 4.57
CA ASP A 29 15.48 13.96 4.40
C ASP A 29 14.35 14.04 5.44
N PRO A 30 13.16 14.58 5.06
CA PRO A 30 11.96 14.21 5.78
C PRO A 30 11.92 12.68 5.80
N ARG A 31 11.22 12.04 6.72
CA ARG A 31 10.97 10.59 6.66
C ARG A 31 10.23 10.11 5.38
N THR A 32 10.15 10.94 4.35
CA THR A 32 9.59 10.79 3.02
C THR A 32 9.77 9.42 2.41
N ILE A 33 10.96 8.78 2.42
CA ILE A 33 11.08 7.46 1.77
C ILE A 33 10.37 6.38 2.58
N GLY A 34 10.44 6.44 3.92
CA GLY A 34 9.75 5.49 4.79
C GLY A 34 8.24 5.68 4.76
N ASP A 35 7.78 6.93 4.85
CA ASP A 35 6.36 7.28 4.80
C ASP A 35 5.77 7.02 3.41
N LEU A 36 6.50 7.33 2.34
CA LEU A 36 6.11 6.99 0.97
C LEU A 36 6.04 5.47 0.80
N PHE A 37 7.05 4.72 1.23
CA PHE A 37 7.03 3.25 1.15
C PHE A 37 5.85 2.65 1.93
N TYR A 38 5.49 3.24 3.07
CA TYR A 38 4.32 2.83 3.84
C TYR A 38 3.01 3.12 3.11
N MET A 39 2.85 4.31 2.54
CA MET A 39 1.68 4.67 1.72
C MET A 39 1.54 3.75 0.50
N GLU A 40 2.64 3.49 -0.20
CA GLU A 40 2.65 2.58 -1.36
C GLU A 40 2.32 1.14 -0.94
N CYS A 41 2.76 0.69 0.24
CA CYS A 41 2.41 -0.63 0.76
C CYS A 41 0.92 -0.76 1.09
N ASP A 42 0.30 0.29 1.64
CA ASP A 42 -1.15 0.35 1.90
C ASP A 42 -1.96 0.32 0.59
N GLU A 43 -1.51 1.09 -0.42
CA GLU A 43 -2.12 1.05 -1.76
C GLU A 43 -1.98 -0.33 -2.43
N LEU A 44 -0.83 -0.98 -2.28
CA LEU A 44 -0.58 -2.33 -2.80
C LEU A 44 -1.50 -3.39 -2.15
N GLU A 45 -1.80 -3.26 -0.86
CA GLU A 45 -2.74 -4.15 -0.15
C GLU A 45 -4.16 -4.00 -0.72
N ASN A 46 -4.58 -2.77 -1.01
CA ASN A 46 -5.89 -2.48 -1.57
C ASN A 46 -6.05 -3.02 -3.01
N ILE A 47 -5.04 -2.83 -3.86
CA ILE A 47 -5.02 -3.39 -5.23
C ILE A 47 -5.11 -4.92 -5.18
N ARG A 48 -4.42 -5.56 -4.22
CA ARG A 48 -4.47 -7.00 -4.02
C ARG A 48 -5.88 -7.45 -3.64
N PHE A 49 -6.55 -6.74 -2.74
CA PHE A 49 -7.92 -7.05 -2.34
C PHE A 49 -8.91 -6.94 -3.52
N THR A 50 -8.89 -5.82 -4.25
CA THR A 50 -9.79 -5.61 -5.42
C THR A 50 -9.56 -6.67 -6.49
N LYS A 51 -8.30 -7.02 -6.76
CA LYS A 51 -7.94 -8.08 -7.71
C LYS A 51 -8.40 -9.45 -7.24
N SER A 52 -8.21 -9.78 -5.96
CA SER A 52 -8.67 -11.04 -5.37
C SER A 52 -10.20 -11.16 -5.39
N LEU A 53 -10.93 -10.07 -5.10
CA LEU A 53 -12.38 -10.03 -5.16
C LEU A 53 -12.90 -10.21 -6.59
N SER A 54 -12.27 -9.56 -7.57
CA SER A 54 -12.58 -9.75 -9.00
C SER A 54 -12.37 -11.21 -9.45
N LEU A 55 -11.24 -11.81 -9.06
CA LEU A 55 -10.95 -13.23 -9.32
C LEU A 55 -11.99 -14.17 -8.68
N LEU A 56 -12.44 -13.87 -7.46
CA LEU A 56 -13.48 -14.64 -6.78
C LEU A 56 -14.82 -14.55 -7.54
N LEU A 57 -15.21 -13.36 -7.99
CA LEU A 57 -16.43 -13.17 -8.79
C LEU A 57 -16.34 -13.88 -10.14
N HIS A 58 -15.16 -13.88 -10.77
CA HIS A 58 -14.93 -14.61 -12.02
C HIS A 58 -15.02 -16.13 -11.82
N ALA A 59 -14.40 -16.67 -10.77
CA ALA A 59 -14.50 -18.09 -10.44
C ALA A 59 -15.95 -18.50 -10.12
N LEU A 60 -16.71 -17.62 -9.44
CA LEU A 60 -18.14 -17.82 -9.21
C LEU A 60 -18.91 -17.86 -10.53
N LYS A 61 -18.61 -16.95 -11.48
CA LYS A 61 -19.20 -16.95 -12.82
C LYS A 61 -18.97 -18.28 -13.54
N GLU A 62 -17.73 -18.75 -13.59
CA GLU A 62 -17.35 -20.01 -14.24
C GLU A 62 -18.06 -21.22 -13.61
N LEU A 63 -18.21 -21.24 -12.28
CA LEU A 63 -18.94 -22.28 -11.57
C LEU A 63 -20.44 -22.27 -11.93
N LEU A 64 -21.04 -21.08 -12.05
CA LEU A 64 -22.43 -20.91 -12.44
C LEU A 64 -22.68 -21.33 -13.90
N GLU A 65 -21.73 -21.12 -14.80
CA GLU A 65 -21.81 -21.57 -16.20
C GLU A 65 -21.57 -23.08 -16.35
N GLY A 66 -20.76 -23.67 -15.45
CA GLY A 66 -20.39 -25.09 -15.51
C GLY A 66 -21.41 -26.06 -14.89
N GLU A 67 -22.01 -25.71 -13.74
CA GLU A 67 -22.96 -26.61 -13.04
C GLU A 67 -24.43 -26.28 -13.30
N PHE A 68 -24.75 -25.03 -13.62
CA PHE A 68 -26.11 -24.64 -13.98
C PHE A 68 -26.19 -24.36 -15.49
N VAL A 69 -27.21 -24.92 -16.17
CA VAL A 69 -27.56 -24.55 -17.56
C VAL A 69 -28.25 -23.18 -17.55
N LEU A 70 -27.59 -22.17 -17.01
CA LEU A 70 -28.04 -20.79 -17.05
C LEU A 70 -27.55 -20.17 -18.36
N SER A 71 -28.42 -19.38 -19.00
CA SER A 71 -27.94 -18.58 -20.13
C SER A 71 -26.98 -17.49 -19.63
N GLU A 72 -26.03 -17.06 -20.46
CA GLU A 72 -25.08 -15.98 -20.15
C GLU A 72 -25.79 -14.73 -19.59
N GLN A 73 -27.00 -14.46 -20.07
CA GLN A 73 -27.86 -13.37 -19.61
C GLN A 73 -28.35 -13.55 -18.16
N GLN A 74 -28.65 -14.79 -17.75
CA GLN A 74 -29.07 -15.10 -16.39
C GLN A 74 -27.88 -15.04 -15.42
N VAL A 75 -26.70 -15.52 -15.84
CA VAL A 75 -25.47 -15.43 -15.05
C VAL A 75 -25.08 -13.97 -14.81
N THR A 76 -25.10 -13.16 -15.85
CA THR A 76 -24.80 -11.71 -15.74
C THR A 76 -25.81 -11.01 -14.83
N LYS A 77 -27.10 -11.35 -14.94
CA LYS A 77 -28.14 -10.79 -14.06
C LYS A 77 -27.94 -11.16 -12.59
N VAL A 78 -27.52 -12.39 -12.29
CA VAL A 78 -27.22 -12.82 -10.91
C VAL A 78 -25.99 -12.10 -10.38
N LEU A 79 -24.95 -11.94 -11.19
CA LEU A 79 -23.76 -11.16 -10.83
C LEU A 79 -24.09 -9.69 -10.57
N ASP A 80 -24.90 -9.06 -11.43
CA ASP A 80 -25.32 -7.68 -11.25
C ASP A 80 -26.16 -7.51 -9.98
N GLN A 81 -27.07 -8.44 -9.69
CA GLN A 81 -27.83 -8.44 -8.43
C GLN A 81 -26.94 -8.64 -7.22
N LEU A 82 -25.92 -9.50 -7.31
CA LEU A 82 -24.94 -9.71 -6.25
C LEU A 82 -24.14 -8.43 -5.99
N ILE A 83 -23.64 -7.79 -7.06
CA ILE A 83 -22.94 -6.50 -7.00
C ILE A 83 -23.85 -5.43 -6.39
N GLU A 84 -25.13 -5.39 -6.75
CA GLU A 84 -26.07 -4.42 -6.17
C GLU A 84 -26.37 -4.68 -4.67
N THR A 85 -26.33 -5.94 -4.24
CA THR A 85 -26.56 -6.35 -2.85
C THR A 85 -25.31 -6.14 -1.97
N LEU A 86 -24.13 -5.97 -2.57
CA LEU A 86 -22.90 -5.69 -1.84
C LEU A 86 -23.01 -4.34 -1.09
N PRO A 87 -22.52 -4.26 0.16
CA PRO A 87 -22.47 -3.01 0.91
C PRO A 87 -21.72 -1.91 0.13
N THR A 88 -22.14 -0.66 0.30
CA THR A 88 -21.59 0.51 -0.42
C THR A 88 -20.08 0.62 -0.27
N SER A 89 -19.52 0.23 0.88
CA SER A 89 -18.08 0.17 1.12
C SER A 89 -17.33 -0.69 0.11
N PHE A 90 -17.90 -1.81 -0.34
CA PHE A 90 -17.27 -2.67 -1.35
C PHE A 90 -17.45 -2.12 -2.76
N LYS A 91 -18.56 -1.44 -3.05
CA LYS A 91 -18.79 -0.77 -4.35
C LYS A 91 -17.81 0.39 -4.56
N GLU A 92 -17.48 1.13 -3.52
CA GLU A 92 -16.47 2.20 -3.55
C GLU A 92 -15.06 1.66 -3.83
N ILE A 93 -14.70 0.55 -3.16
CA ILE A 93 -13.43 -0.15 -3.40
C ILE A 93 -13.35 -0.70 -4.84
N LEU A 94 -14.46 -1.22 -5.37
CA LEU A 94 -14.53 -1.75 -6.74
C LEU A 94 -14.53 -0.66 -7.82
N SER A 95 -15.04 0.53 -7.52
CA SER A 95 -15.09 1.68 -8.45
C SER A 95 -13.82 2.56 -8.42
N GLY A 96 -12.85 2.23 -7.56
CA GLY A 96 -11.55 2.90 -7.50
C GLY A 96 -11.52 4.21 -6.70
N ASN A 97 -12.59 4.55 -5.98
CA ASN A 97 -12.62 5.71 -5.09
C ASN A 97 -12.10 5.31 -3.71
N GLN A 98 -10.80 5.46 -3.50
CA GLN A 98 -10.18 5.30 -2.19
C GLN A 98 -10.53 6.53 -1.31
N PRO A 99 -11.07 6.33 -0.09
CA PRO A 99 -11.24 7.41 0.89
C PRO A 99 -9.90 7.73 1.57
N ASN A 100 -8.95 8.27 0.82
CA ASN A 100 -7.63 8.63 1.36
C ASN A 100 -7.53 10.14 1.56
N GLN A 101 -8.36 10.67 2.47
CA GLN A 101 -8.24 12.05 2.96
C GLN A 101 -8.51 12.16 4.47
N ALA A 102 -8.05 11.17 5.25
CA ALA A 102 -8.20 11.15 6.71
C ALA A 102 -6.88 11.02 7.50
N TYR A 103 -5.71 11.06 6.85
CA TYR A 103 -4.42 11.07 7.54
C TYR A 103 -3.68 12.39 7.30
N SER A 104 -4.26 13.48 7.80
CA SER A 104 -3.58 14.77 7.96
C SER A 104 -4.04 15.42 9.26
N THR A 105 -3.61 14.84 10.38
CA THR A 105 -3.50 15.50 11.69
C THR A 105 -2.68 14.57 12.58
N VAL A 106 -1.36 14.76 12.63
CA VAL A 106 -0.58 15.43 13.69
C VAL A 106 0.84 15.62 13.18
#